data_AF-A0A135VVC6-F1
#
_entry.id   AF-A0A135VVC6-F1
#
_cell.length_a   1.000
_cell.length_b   1.000
_cell.length_c   1.000
_cell.angle_alpha   90.00
_cell.angle_beta   90.00
_cell.angle_gamma   90.00
#
_symmetry.space_group_name_H-M   'P 1'
#
loop_
_entity.id
_entity.type
_entity.pdbx_description
1 polymer ?
#
loop_
_entity_poly.entity_id
_entity_poly.type
_entity_poly.pdbx_seq_one_letter_code
_entity_poly.pdbx_strand_id
1 'polypeptide(L)'
;MGFRESIQKKFRGGTPKVASVDIPAKLRNIKKLADAGKYNAAITLAYRTFEQMCGMKTGSERAQSETAREFLERVLKVIPLDGVAVEGFITSYEEARFSNHAITRERYERAIKTFSDLYPRIEGRAMPE
;
A
#
# COMPACT_ATOMS: atom_id res chain seq x y z
N MET A 1 -23.67 -29.26 -47.18
CA MET A 1 -24.08 -30.34 -46.25
C MET A 1 -22.81 -30.83 -45.57
N GLY A 2 -22.59 -30.81 -44.27
CA GLY A 2 -23.36 -30.43 -43.10
C GLY A 2 -22.51 -30.82 -41.88
N PHE A 3 -22.83 -30.22 -40.73
CA PHE A 3 -22.56 -30.61 -39.34
C PHE A 3 -21.92 -29.54 -38.47
N ARG A 4 -22.74 -29.11 -37.50
CA ARG A 4 -22.47 -28.21 -36.38
C ARG A 4 -21.86 -29.02 -35.23
N GLU A 5 -21.48 -28.30 -34.17
CA GLU A 5 -20.99 -28.76 -32.84
C GLU A 5 -19.45 -28.90 -32.78
N SER A 6 -18.71 -28.44 -31.77
CA SER A 6 -19.03 -28.12 -30.37
C SER A 6 -18.04 -27.08 -29.78
N ILE A 7 -18.58 -26.09 -29.05
CA ILE A 7 -18.28 -25.67 -27.67
C ILE A 7 -16.81 -25.71 -27.12
N GLN A 8 -16.37 -24.53 -26.65
CA GLN A 8 -15.55 -24.25 -25.44
C GLN A 8 -14.02 -24.49 -25.38
N LYS A 9 -13.39 -23.59 -24.59
CA LYS A 9 -12.01 -23.54 -24.04
C LYS A 9 -11.03 -22.74 -24.92
N LYS A 10 -10.34 -21.70 -24.45
CA LYS A 10 -9.85 -21.39 -23.09
C LYS A 10 -9.50 -19.89 -23.03
N PHE A 11 -10.23 -19.12 -22.24
CA PHE A 11 -9.66 -17.93 -21.60
C PHE A 11 -8.59 -18.45 -20.63
N ARG A 12 -7.32 -18.46 -21.05
CA ARG A 12 -6.18 -18.53 -20.12
C ARG A 12 -5.99 -17.14 -19.54
N GLY A 13 -6.87 -16.79 -18.60
CA GLY A 13 -6.53 -15.80 -17.59
C GLY A 13 -5.34 -16.35 -16.82
N GLY A 14 -4.14 -15.90 -17.15
CA GLY A 14 -3.00 -16.07 -16.29
C GLY A 14 -3.31 -15.31 -15.01
N THR A 15 -3.60 -16.02 -13.93
CA THR A 15 -3.55 -15.44 -12.60
C THR A 15 -2.12 -14.91 -12.42
N PRO A 16 -1.90 -13.60 -12.27
CA PRO A 16 -0.58 -13.12 -11.91
C PRO A 16 -0.22 -13.80 -10.59
N LYS A 17 0.93 -14.47 -10.57
CA LYS A 17 1.53 -14.95 -9.32
C LYS A 17 1.52 -13.76 -8.36
N VAL A 18 0.77 -13.87 -7.27
CA VAL A 18 0.78 -12.87 -6.19
C VAL A 18 2.23 -12.80 -5.73
N ALA A 19 2.96 -11.79 -6.18
CA ALA A 19 4.35 -11.60 -5.81
C ALA A 19 4.34 -11.34 -4.31
N SER A 20 4.91 -12.25 -3.53
CA SER A 20 5.15 -12.04 -2.12
C SER A 20 5.93 -10.73 -1.98
N VAL A 21 5.32 -9.71 -1.36
CA VAL A 21 5.97 -8.42 -1.17
C VAL A 21 7.15 -8.64 -0.22
N ASP A 22 8.37 -8.38 -0.69
CA ASP A 22 9.57 -8.43 0.15
C ASP A 22 9.61 -7.17 1.03
N ILE A 23 8.83 -7.20 2.11
CA ILE A 23 8.74 -6.10 3.07
C ILE A 23 10.10 -5.72 3.64
N PRO A 24 10.99 -6.67 4.03
CA PRO A 24 12.31 -6.31 4.54
C PRO A 24 13.15 -5.49 3.55
N ALA A 25 13.14 -5.83 2.25
CA ALA A 25 13.81 -5.03 1.22
C ALA A 25 13.18 -3.65 1.07
N LYS A 26 11.85 -3.54 1.12
CA LYS A 26 11.15 -2.25 1.07
C LYS A 26 11.56 -1.36 2.24
N LEU A 27 11.57 -1.89 3.47
CA LEU A 27 12.02 -1.17 4.67
C LEU A 27 13.47 -0.68 4.55
N ARG A 28 14.38 -1.55 4.07
CA ARG A 28 15.78 -1.15 3.80
C ARG A 28 15.87 -0.02 2.78
N ASN A 29 15.05 -0.06 1.74
CA ASN A 29 15.04 0.98 0.70
C ASN A 29 14.44 2.30 1.20
N ILE A 30 13.39 2.26 2.03
CA ILE A 30 12.84 3.45 2.71
C ILE A 30 13.93 4.11 3.54
N LYS A 31 14.65 3.33 4.36
CA LYS A 31 15.77 3.83 5.16
C LYS A 31 16.86 4.47 4.29
N LYS A 32 17.31 3.79 3.23
CA LYS A 32 18.32 4.34 2.29
C LYS A 32 17.89 5.67 1.66
N LEU A 33 16.62 5.82 1.32
CA LEU A 33 16.10 7.09 0.78
C LEU A 33 16.14 8.20 1.83
N ALA A 34 15.76 7.88 3.06
CA ALA A 34 15.81 8.83 4.17
C ALA A 34 17.23 9.25 4.55
N ASP A 35 18.18 8.31 4.59
CA ASP A 35 19.61 8.59 4.82
C ASP A 35 20.20 9.51 3.74
N ALA A 36 19.65 9.45 2.52
CA ALA A 36 20.01 10.34 1.40
C ALA A 36 19.23 11.68 1.39
N GLY A 37 18.44 11.98 2.42
CA GLY A 37 17.59 13.18 2.50
C GLY A 37 16.39 13.17 1.55
N LYS A 38 16.09 12.05 0.87
CA LYS A 38 14.99 11.91 -0.10
C LYS A 38 13.69 11.56 0.60
N TYR A 39 13.24 12.43 1.50
CA TYR A 39 12.08 12.18 2.36
C TYR A 39 10.77 11.97 1.59
N ASN A 40 10.50 12.75 0.55
CA ASN A 40 9.30 12.59 -0.28
C ASN A 40 9.23 11.18 -0.90
N ALA A 41 10.38 10.71 -1.42
CA ALA A 41 10.48 9.38 -2.02
C ALA A 41 10.34 8.27 -0.97
N ALA A 42 10.90 8.47 0.22
CA ALA A 42 10.79 7.53 1.32
C ALA A 42 9.33 7.36 1.80
N ILE A 43 8.60 8.47 2.00
CA ILE A 43 7.16 8.45 2.35
C ILE A 43 6.34 7.78 1.24
N THR A 44 6.60 8.13 -0.02
CA THR A 44 5.91 7.53 -1.18
C THR A 44 6.12 6.02 -1.23
N LEU A 45 7.33 5.53 -0.96
CA LEU A 45 7.63 4.11 -0.93
C LEU A 45 6.98 3.40 0.26
N ALA A 46 6.95 4.05 1.43
CA ALA A 46 6.23 3.54 2.59
C ALA A 46 4.73 3.38 2.30
N TYR A 47 4.09 4.40 1.73
CA TYR A 47 2.67 4.34 1.36
C TYR A 47 2.38 3.24 0.34
N ARG A 48 3.21 3.11 -0.70
CA ARG A 48 3.05 2.02 -1.68
C ARG A 48 3.18 0.64 -1.04
N THR A 49 4.11 0.49 -0.11
CA THR A 49 4.28 -0.78 0.63
C THR A 49 3.04 -1.07 1.47
N PHE A 50 2.50 -0.07 2.17
CA PHE A 50 1.23 -0.15 2.88
C PHE A 50 0.05 -0.53 1.98
N GLU A 51 -0.10 0.14 0.83
CA GLU A 51 -1.14 -0.14 -0.16
C GLU A 51 -1.09 -1.59 -0.64
N GLN A 52 0.11 -2.09 -0.96
CA GLN A 52 0.32 -3.48 -1.37
C GLN A 52 -0.06 -4.48 -0.27
N MET A 53 0.33 -4.22 0.98
CA MET A 53 -0.04 -5.08 2.11
C MET A 53 -1.55 -5.11 2.34
N CYS A 54 -2.20 -3.96 2.30
CA CYS A 54 -3.66 -3.86 2.40
C CYS A 54 -4.35 -4.59 1.25
N GLY A 55 -3.85 -4.46 0.01
CA GLY A 55 -4.37 -5.17 -1.15
C GLY A 55 -4.25 -6.69 -1.01
N MET A 56 -3.09 -7.19 -0.54
CA MET A 56 -2.90 -8.62 -0.25
C MET A 56 -3.84 -9.12 0.85
N LYS A 57 -4.03 -8.33 1.92
CA LYS A 57 -4.84 -8.73 3.07
C LYS A 57 -6.34 -8.73 2.76
N THR A 58 -6.81 -7.76 1.97
CA THR A 58 -8.22 -7.65 1.55
C THR A 58 -8.54 -8.47 0.31
N GLY A 59 -7.53 -9.00 -0.39
CA GLY A 59 -7.70 -9.68 -1.67
C GLY A 59 -8.06 -8.74 -2.82
N SER A 60 -7.90 -7.43 -2.65
CA SER A 60 -8.30 -6.42 -3.63
C SER A 60 -7.37 -5.22 -3.63
N GLU A 61 -6.64 -5.04 -4.73
CA GLU A 61 -5.74 -3.91 -4.97
C GLU A 61 -6.51 -2.61 -5.26
N ARG A 62 -5.81 -1.46 -5.23
CA ARG A 62 -6.40 -0.17 -5.62
C ARG A 62 -6.67 -0.14 -7.12
N ALA A 63 -7.89 0.20 -7.52
CA ALA A 63 -8.21 0.37 -8.94
C ALA A 63 -7.56 1.62 -9.52
N GLN A 64 -7.30 1.65 -10.84
CA GLN A 64 -6.66 2.82 -11.48
C GLN A 64 -7.49 4.11 -11.35
N SER A 65 -8.82 3.98 -11.36
CA SER A 65 -9.78 5.07 -11.18
C SER A 65 -10.06 5.39 -9.71
N GLU A 66 -9.62 4.57 -8.77
CA GLU A 66 -9.88 4.72 -7.34
C GLU A 66 -8.79 5.60 -6.73
N THR A 67 -9.17 6.62 -5.98
CA THR A 67 -8.24 7.48 -5.26
C THR A 67 -7.61 6.75 -4.07
N ALA A 68 -6.51 7.29 -3.54
CA ALA A 68 -5.86 6.77 -2.33
C ALA A 68 -6.84 6.73 -1.13
N ARG A 69 -7.70 7.75 -1.01
CA ARG A 69 -8.70 7.85 0.07
C ARG A 69 -9.81 6.80 -0.08
N GLU A 70 -10.43 6.71 -1.25
CA GLU A 70 -11.49 5.72 -1.53
C GLU A 70 -11.00 4.28 -1.29
N PHE A 71 -9.77 3.98 -1.72
CA PHE A 71 -9.14 2.70 -1.45
C PHE A 71 -9.06 2.39 0.05
N LEU A 72 -8.62 3.36 0.86
CA LEU A 72 -8.48 3.13 2.31
C LEU A 72 -9.80 3.10 3.06
N GLU A 73 -10.82 3.86 2.62
CA GLU A 73 -12.17 3.71 3.14
C GLU A 73 -12.69 2.28 2.97
N ARG A 74 -12.38 1.65 1.84
CA ARG A 74 -12.70 0.24 1.59
C ARG A 74 -11.85 -0.70 2.45
N VAL A 75 -10.56 -0.46 2.59
CA VAL A 75 -9.66 -1.26 3.45
C VAL A 75 -10.11 -1.23 4.91
N LEU A 76 -10.52 -0.08 5.43
CA LEU A 76 -10.96 0.10 6.82
C LEU A 76 -12.25 -0.68 7.15
N LYS A 77 -13.06 -1.04 6.15
CA LYS A 77 -14.22 -1.93 6.33
C LYS A 77 -13.84 -3.40 6.55
N VAL A 78 -12.60 -3.77 6.22
CA VAL A 78 -12.11 -5.16 6.26
C VAL A 78 -11.03 -5.35 7.33
N ILE A 79 -10.14 -4.37 7.49
CA ILE A 79 -9.04 -4.39 8.45
C ILE A 79 -9.33 -3.33 9.53
N PRO A 80 -9.40 -3.71 10.83
CA PRO A 80 -9.64 -2.78 11.92
C PRO A 80 -8.38 -1.96 12.23
N LEU A 81 -8.04 -1.03 11.34
CA LEU A 81 -6.98 -0.04 11.57
C LEU A 81 -7.55 1.20 12.27
N ASP A 82 -6.67 1.94 12.94
CA ASP A 82 -7.04 3.24 13.50
C ASP A 82 -7.25 4.23 12.35
N GLY A 83 -8.49 4.68 12.16
CA GLY A 83 -8.86 5.55 11.04
C GLY A 83 -8.09 6.87 11.04
N VAL A 84 -7.87 7.47 12.22
CA VAL A 84 -7.15 8.74 12.37
C VAL A 84 -5.69 8.59 11.96
N ALA A 85 -5.02 7.52 12.38
CA ALA A 85 -3.65 7.20 11.96
C ALA A 85 -3.57 6.97 10.45
N VAL A 86 -4.54 6.26 9.87
CA VAL A 86 -4.61 6.03 8.42
C VAL A 86 -4.79 7.33 7.64
N GLU A 87 -5.68 8.22 8.07
CA GLU A 87 -5.87 9.53 7.46
C GLU A 87 -4.63 10.43 7.57
N GLY A 88 -3.98 10.44 8.74
CA GLY A 88 -2.71 11.15 8.93
C GLY A 88 -1.61 10.65 8.01
N PHE A 89 -1.57 9.34 7.76
CA PHE A 89 -0.61 8.75 6.83
C PHE A 89 -0.92 9.08 5.37
N ILE A 90 -2.19 9.02 4.95
CA ILE A 90 -2.61 9.50 3.62
C ILE A 90 -2.19 10.95 3.43
N THR A 91 -2.47 11.80 4.41
CA THR A 91 -2.18 13.24 4.30
C THR A 91 -0.69 13.48 4.10
N SER A 92 0.16 12.74 4.85
CA SER A 92 1.61 12.78 4.69
C SER A 92 2.06 12.30 3.30
N TYR A 93 1.40 11.28 2.76
CA TYR A 93 1.66 10.78 1.41
C TYR A 93 1.25 11.77 0.32
N GLU A 94 0.07 12.36 0.43
CA GLU A 94 -0.43 13.39 -0.48
C GLU A 94 0.52 14.60 -0.47
N GLU A 95 0.95 15.03 0.73
CA GLU A 95 1.94 16.11 0.87
C GLU A 95 3.24 15.74 0.15
N ALA A 96 3.78 14.54 0.40
CA ALA A 96 5.02 14.09 -0.23
C ALA A 96 4.94 13.97 -1.77
N ARG A 97 3.76 13.69 -2.31
CA ARG A 97 3.55 13.42 -3.74
C ARG A 97 3.21 14.67 -4.54
N PHE A 98 2.43 15.58 -3.97
CA PHE A 98 1.84 16.69 -4.70
C PHE A 98 2.36 18.06 -4.29
N SER A 99 3.08 18.16 -3.17
CA SER A 99 3.61 19.44 -2.73
C SER A 99 4.86 19.86 -3.51
N ASN A 100 5.01 21.17 -3.70
CA ASN A 100 6.18 21.77 -4.34
C ASN A 100 7.29 22.14 -3.34
N HIS A 101 7.08 21.93 -2.03
CA HIS A 101 8.09 22.15 -1.00
C HIS A 101 8.81 20.87 -0.60
N ALA A 102 10.02 21.03 -0.05
CA ALA A 102 10.77 19.93 0.52
C ALA A 102 10.11 19.44 1.82
N ILE A 103 9.90 18.13 1.95
CA ILE A 103 9.48 17.52 3.21
C ILE A 103 10.64 17.59 4.20
N THR A 104 10.38 18.06 5.41
CA THR A 104 11.39 18.11 6.47
C THR A 104 11.59 16.74 7.10
N ARG A 105 12.72 16.57 7.80
CA ARG A 105 13.01 15.33 8.53
C ARG A 105 11.92 15.02 9.56
N GLU A 106 11.42 16.01 10.28
CA GLU A 106 10.39 15.82 11.33
C GLU A 106 9.06 15.36 10.72
N ARG A 107 8.70 15.86 9.53
CA ARG A 107 7.52 15.39 8.78
C ARG A 107 7.68 13.93 8.35
N TYR A 108 8.86 13.58 7.85
CA TYR A 108 9.20 12.21 7.51
C TYR A 108 9.14 11.27 8.72
N GLU A 109 9.74 11.64 9.84
CA GLU A 109 9.75 10.83 11.05
C GLU A 109 8.34 10.57 11.57
N ARG A 110 7.45 11.57 11.52
CA ARG A 110 6.03 11.38 11.85
C ARG A 110 5.35 10.39 10.91
N ALA A 111 5.53 10.54 9.59
CA ALA A 111 4.93 9.65 8.60
C ALA A 111 5.41 8.19 8.76
N ILE A 112 6.70 7.97 8.99
CA ILE A 112 7.26 6.63 9.18
C ILE A 112 6.86 6.02 10.52
N LYS A 113 6.73 6.83 11.58
CA LYS A 113 6.18 6.36 12.84
C LYS A 113 4.76 5.81 12.63
N THR A 114 3.89 6.59 12.00
CA THR A 114 2.52 6.15 11.69
C THR A 114 2.50 4.88 10.85
N PHE A 115 3.34 4.79 9.82
CA PHE A 115 3.47 3.56 9.03
C PHE A 115 3.92 2.35 9.88
N SER A 116 4.88 2.54 10.78
CA SER A 116 5.41 1.49 11.65
C SER A 116 4.38 1.02 12.69
N ASP A 117 3.51 1.92 13.17
CA ASP A 117 2.37 1.59 14.04
C ASP A 117 1.27 0.81 13.30
N LEU A 118 1.00 1.14 12.04
CA LEU A 118 0.00 0.46 11.21
C LEU A 118 0.49 -0.92 10.72
N TYR A 119 1.79 -1.07 10.49
CA TYR A 119 2.40 -2.25 9.87
C TYR A 119 2.04 -3.59 10.57
N PRO A 120 2.22 -3.76 11.90
CA PRO A 120 1.91 -5.01 12.59
C PRO A 120 0.44 -5.45 12.47
N ARG A 121 -0.48 -4.47 12.47
CA ARG A 121 -1.92 -4.72 12.39
C ARG A 121 -2.32 -5.32 11.04
N ILE A 122 -1.61 -4.99 9.97
CA ILE A 122 -1.88 -5.54 8.63
C ILE A 122 -1.30 -6.95 8.49
N GLU A 123 -0.07 -7.17 8.97
CA GLU A 123 0.53 -8.52 8.99
C GLU A 123 -0.26 -9.52 9.85
N GLY A 124 -1.12 -9.03 10.76
CA GLY A 124 -1.84 -9.86 11.71
C GLY A 124 -1.02 -10.21 12.95
N ARG A 125 0.07 -9.47 13.21
CA ARG A 125 0.72 -9.48 14.52
C ARG A 125 -0.12 -8.61 15.45
N ALA A 126 -0.88 -9.24 16.34
CA ALA A 126 -1.41 -8.57 17.51
C ALA A 126 -0.21 -8.01 18.30
N MET A 127 -0.23 -6.71 18.63
CA MET A 127 0.67 -6.19 19.64
C MET A 127 0.25 -6.82 20.98
N PRO A 128 1.17 -7.38 21.79
CA PRO A 128 0.85 -7.65 23.18
C PRO A 128 0.55 -6.31 23.86
N GLU A 129 -0.56 -6.26 24.61
CA GLU A 129 -0.98 -5.12 25.42
C GLU A 129 0.09 -4.72 26.46
#